data_AF-A0A6G9XN99-F1
#
_entry.id   AF-A0A6G9XN99-F1
#
_cell.length_a   1.000
_cell.length_b   1.000
_cell.length_c   1.000
_cell.angle_alpha   90.00
_cell.angle_beta   90.00
_cell.angle_gamma   90.00
#
_symmetry.space_group_name_H-M   'P 1'
#
loop_
_entity.id
_entity.type
_entity.pdbx_description
1 polymer ?
#
loop_
_entity_poly.entity_id
_entity_poly.type
_entity_poly.pdbx_seq_one_letter_code
_entity_poly.pdbx_strand_id
1 'polypeptide(L)' 'MSDMTTIKVPKAVRDRLLEVAASKGLTLGQALDHLLGEVGVRPKPTVGGYRSQRPLSAEEIDRELGAGFGA' A
#
# COMPACT_ATOMS: atom_id res chain seq x y z
N MET A 1 -11.21 23.74 -7.67
CA MET A 1 -12.45 23.11 -8.14
C MET A 1 -12.41 21.67 -7.64
N SER A 2 -13.33 21.26 -6.77
CA SER A 2 -13.35 19.90 -6.25
C SER A 2 -13.77 18.95 -7.38
N ASP A 3 -12.90 18.01 -7.72
CA ASP A 3 -13.17 17.04 -8.78
C ASP A 3 -14.23 16.04 -8.30
N MET A 4 -15.38 15.98 -8.98
CA MET A 4 -16.53 15.18 -8.57
C MET A 4 -16.43 13.77 -9.17
N THR A 5 -15.85 12.83 -8.44
CA THR A 5 -15.69 11.45 -8.91
C THR A 5 -16.84 10.57 -8.42
N THR A 6 -17.54 9.92 -9.36
CA THR A 6 -18.58 8.92 -9.02
C THR A 6 -17.98 7.53 -9.07
N ILE A 7 -18.04 6.80 -7.96
CA ILE A 7 -17.56 5.43 -7.84
C ILE A 7 -18.69 4.47 -7.48
N LYS A 8 -18.68 3.27 -8.06
CA LYS A 8 -19.58 2.19 -7.65
C LYS A 8 -18.95 1.47 -6.47
N VAL A 9 -19.68 1.39 -5.36
CA VAL A 9 -19.19 0.79 -4.11
C VAL A 9 -20.12 -0.34 -3.69
N PRO A 10 -19.60 -1.54 -3.36
CA PRO A 10 -20.40 -2.61 -2.78
C PRO A 10 -21.07 -2.17 -1.48
N LYS A 11 -22.28 -2.67 -1.21
CA LYS A 11 -23.07 -2.29 -0.02
C LYS A 11 -22.29 -2.47 1.28
N ALA A 12 -21.61 -3.60 1.44
CA ALA A 12 -20.81 -3.89 2.64
C ALA A 12 -19.72 -2.83 2.88
N VAL A 13 -19.08 -2.34 1.81
CA VAL A 13 -18.03 -1.31 1.91
C VAL A 13 -18.63 0.04 2.25
N ARG A 14 -19.78 0.40 1.66
CA ARG A 14 -20.53 1.62 2.00
C ARG A 14 -20.96 1.64 3.46
N ASP A 15 -21.48 0.52 3.96
CA ASP A 15 -21.96 0.43 5.34
C ASP A 15 -20.79 0.56 6.33
N ARG A 16 -19.63 -0.05 6.02
CA ARG A 16 -18.38 0.15 6.78
C ARG A 16 -17.90 1.61 6.75
N LEU A 17 -17.99 2.28 5.60
CA LEU A 17 -17.65 3.70 5.45
C LEU A 17 -18.56 4.60 6.31
N LEU A 18 -19.85 4.28 6.38
CA LEU A 18 -20.80 4.99 7.23
C LEU A 18 -20.44 4.86 8.72
N GLU A 19 -20.04 3.67 9.18
CA GLU A 19 -19.58 3.45 10.56
C GLU A 19 -18.33 4.27 10.88
N VAL A 20 -17.35 4.31 9.97
CA VAL A 20 -16.13 5.09 10.12
C VAL A 20 -16.43 6.58 10.14
N ALA A 21 -17.30 7.04 9.25
CA ALA A 21 -17.75 8.43 9.20
C ALA A 21 -18.44 8.85 10.51
N ALA A 22 -19.36 8.02 11.02
CA ALA A 22 -20.08 8.26 12.27
C ALA A 22 -19.14 8.31 13.49
N SER A 23 -18.17 7.38 13.58
CA SER A 23 -17.23 7.34 14.71
C SER A 23 -16.27 8.54 14.76
N LYS A 24 -16.04 9.20 13.63
CA LYS A 24 -15.15 10.37 13.52
C LYS A 24 -15.89 11.71 13.35
N GLY A 25 -17.22 11.70 13.32
CA GLY A 25 -18.04 12.90 13.06
C GLY A 25 -17.79 13.50 11.66
N LEU A 26 -17.41 12.68 10.69
CA LEU A 26 -17.08 13.09 9.32
C LEU A 26 -18.25 12.82 8.37
N THR A 27 -18.30 13.56 7.26
CA THR A 27 -19.13 13.17 6.12
C THR A 27 -18.51 11.99 5.38
N LEU A 28 -19.31 11.27 4.58
CA LEU A 28 -18.83 10.12 3.83
C LEU A 28 -17.68 10.46 2.86
N GLY A 29 -17.76 11.64 2.22
CA GLY A 29 -16.69 12.16 1.36
C GLY A 29 -15.42 12.44 2.15
N GLN A 30 -15.53 13.11 3.29
CA GLN A 30 -14.37 13.38 4.16
C GLN A 30 -13.75 12.11 4.73
N ALA A 31 -14.56 11.09 5.06
CA ALA A 31 -14.06 9.79 5.49
C ALA A 31 -13.27 9.08 4.38
N LEU A 32 -13.72 9.17 3.13
CA LEU A 32 -12.99 8.68 1.96
C LEU A 32 -11.67 9.45 1.77
N ASP A 33 -11.70 10.78 1.82
CA ASP A 33 -10.50 11.61 1.68
C ASP A 33 -9.47 11.30 2.77
N HIS A 34 -9.92 11.13 4.01
CA HIS A 34 -9.07 10.72 5.13
C HIS A 34 -8.43 9.35 4.89
N LEU A 35 -9.20 8.35 4.46
CA LEU A 35 -8.67 7.02 4.17
C LEU A 35 -7.70 7.03 2.99
N LEU A 36 -7.98 7.79 1.94
CA LEU A 36 -7.10 7.93 0.78
C LEU A 36 -5.80 8.64 1.15
N GLY A 37 -5.86 9.66 2.03
CA GLY A 37 -4.69 10.33 2.59
C GLY A 37 -3.79 9.40 3.40
N GLU A 38 -4.37 8.49 4.19
CA GLU A 38 -3.62 7.48 4.94
C GLU A 38 -3.01 6.39 4.04
N VAL A 39 -3.73 5.98 2.99
CA VAL A 39 -3.25 4.95 2.03
C VAL A 39 -2.16 5.49 1.09
N GLY A 40 -2.12 6.81 0.86
CA GLY A 40 -1.21 7.48 -0.07
C GLY A 40 0.29 7.31 0.20
N VAL A 41 0.68 6.76 1.36
CA VAL A 41 2.06 6.44 1.70
C VAL A 41 2.18 4.96 2.02
N ARG A 42 2.04 4.08 1.02
CA ARG A 42 2.74 2.79 1.15
C ARG A 42 4.24 3.11 1.07
N PRO A 43 5.00 2.96 2.17
CA PRO A 43 6.44 3.10 2.06
C PRO A 43 6.92 2.11 1.00
N LYS A 44 7.77 2.57 0.07
CA LYS A 44 8.45 1.65 -0.85
C LYS A 44 9.08 0.55 0.00
N PRO A 45 8.91 -0.75 -0.33
CA PRO A 45 9.53 -1.80 0.44
C PRO A 45 11.02 -1.52 0.58
N THR A 46 11.44 -1.25 1.82
CA THR A 46 12.83 -0.94 2.17
C THR A 46 13.72 -2.15 1.97
N VAL A 47 13.12 -3.34 2.04
CA VAL A 47 13.75 -4.64 1.84
C VAL A 47 13.27 -5.20 0.51
N GLY A 48 14.10 -5.06 -0.54
CA GLY A 48 13.80 -5.60 -1.88
C GLY A 48 14.04 -4.64 -3.06
N GLY A 49 14.53 -3.42 -2.82
CA GLY A 49 14.83 -2.47 -3.89
C GLY A 49 16.32 -2.14 -4.00
N TYR A 50 17.02 -2.75 -4.96
CA TYR A 50 18.28 -2.34 -5.61
C TYR A 50 19.17 -1.32 -4.86
N ARG A 51 19.60 -1.65 -3.64
CA ARG A 51 20.70 -0.98 -2.93
C ARG A 51 21.76 -1.97 -2.48
N SER A 52 21.93 -3.08 -3.21
CA SER A 52 23.16 -3.86 -3.10
C SER A 52 24.30 -2.98 -3.61
N GLN A 53 25.19 -2.52 -2.72
CA GLN A 53 26.39 -1.75 -3.12
C GLN A 53 27.27 -2.54 -4.11
N ARG A 54 27.04 -3.85 -4.22
CA ARG A 54 27.65 -4.74 -5.18
C ARG A 54 26.55 -5.50 -5.95
N PRO A 55 26.24 -5.13 -7.20
CA PRO A 55 25.42 -5.96 -8.05
C PRO A 55 26.17 -7.27 -8.32
N LEU A 56 25.50 -8.40 -8.11
CA LEU A 56 26.03 -9.72 -8.43
C LEU A 56 25.70 -10.06 -9.88
N SER A 57 26.60 -10.73 -10.59
CA SER A 57 26.29 -11.35 -11.88
C SER A 57 25.35 -12.55 -11.69
N ALA A 58 24.72 -13.01 -12.77
CA ALA A 58 23.84 -14.18 -12.72
C ALA A 58 24.57 -15.42 -12.17
N GLU A 59 25.83 -15.59 -12.57
CA GLU A 59 26.69 -16.69 -12.13
C GLU A 59 27.07 -16.59 -10.65
N GLU A 60 27.18 -15.38 -10.10
CA GLU A 60 27.42 -15.15 -8.67
C GLU A 60 26.14 -15.43 -7.86
N ILE A 61 24.97 -15.05 -8.38
CA ILE A 61 23.68 -15.35 -7.75
C ILE A 61 23.46 -16.86 -7.63
N ASP A 62 23.71 -17.60 -8.71
CA ASP A 62 23.55 -19.07 -8.73
C ASP A 62 24.50 -19.75 -7.75
N ARG A 63 25.72 -19.22 -7.59
CA ARG A 63 26.70 -19.75 -6.63
C ARG A 63 26.25 -19.53 -5.17
N GLU A 64 25.78 -18.33 -4.84
CA GLU A 64 25.30 -18.00 -3.49
C GLU A 64 24.00 -18.76 -3.16
N LEU A 65 23.09 -18.91 -4.12
CA LEU A 65 21.89 -19.73 -3.95
C LEU A 65 22.23 -21.21 -3.74
N GLY A 66 23.22 -21.72 -4.47
CA GLY A 66 23.73 -23.09 -4.31
C GLY A 66 24.44 -23.32 -2.97
N ALA A 67 24.99 -22.28 -2.35
CA ALA A 67 25.63 -22.35 -1.03
C ALA A 67 24.63 -22.40 0.14
N GLY A 68 23.36 -22.08 -0.10
CA GLY A 68 22.27 -22.15 0.88
C GLY A 68 22.15 -20.91 1.76
N PHE A 69 20.97 -20.29 1.79
CA PHE A 69 20.66 -19.19 2.71
C PHE A 69 20.21 -19.75 4.08
N GLY A 70 21.04 -19.55 5.13
CA GLY A 70 20.61 -19.64 6.53
C GLY A 70 20.94 -20.95 7.26
N ALA A 71 22.22 -21.21 7.54
CA ALA A 71 22.63 -22.10 8.64
C ALA A 71 22.63 -21.34 9.97
#